data_AF-A0A023FJ00-F1
#
_entry.id   AF-A0A023FJ00-F1
#
_cell.length_a   1.000
_cell.length_b   1.000
_cell.length_c   1.000
_cell.angle_alpha   90.00
_cell.angle_beta   90.00
_cell.angle_gamma   90.00
#
_symmetry.space_group_name_H-M   'P 1'
#
loop_
_entity.id
_entity.type
_entity.pdbx_description
1 polymer ?
#
loop_
_entity_poly.entity_id
_entity_poly.type
_entity_poly.pdbx_seq_one_letter_code
_entity_poly.pdbx_strand_id
1 'polypeptide(L)'
;MLPLLDLHGVCRLDFHTSVREELKERLLQQIENLGKQEGREKEKKLKEMLQKSFPVIKVPALRPVVMCILKNMDHVEEKYLKQLVNNKTLYKECDVQVKRQIWQEHQSLFGDEVLPLLSQYIREKEEALWSPLASSSSSASSSSSSSSSAAVGAGGEASSFFGSSPKQRRQGAVLQQLLVMVGRNVVLYDMVLQFVRTLFLRTRNVHYCTLRVELLMALHDLEIQDITAVT
;
A
#
# COMPACT_ATOMS: atom_id res chain seq x y z
N MET A 1 -41.93 5.79 -25.02
CA MET A 1 -41.72 4.88 -23.86
C MET A 1 -41.69 5.59 -22.51
N LEU A 2 -41.06 6.77 -22.35
CA LEU A 2 -41.08 7.50 -21.06
C LEU A 2 -42.48 7.94 -20.55
N PRO A 3 -43.46 8.33 -21.41
CA PRO A 3 -44.78 8.74 -20.92
C PRO A 3 -45.61 7.62 -20.28
N LEU A 4 -45.33 6.35 -20.64
CA LEU A 4 -46.05 5.18 -20.11
C LEU A 4 -45.58 4.81 -18.70
N LEU A 5 -44.31 5.04 -18.38
CA LEU A 5 -43.74 4.81 -17.04
C LEU A 5 -44.21 5.85 -16.01
N ASP A 6 -44.43 7.09 -16.46
CA ASP A 6 -45.04 8.16 -15.65
C ASP A 6 -46.47 7.79 -15.22
N LEU A 7 -47.19 7.07 -16.09
CA LEU A 7 -48.54 6.56 -15.82
C LEU A 7 -48.56 5.45 -14.76
N HIS A 8 -47.42 4.76 -14.56
CA HIS A 8 -47.25 3.70 -13.56
C HIS A 8 -46.69 4.21 -12.24
N GLY A 9 -46.59 5.53 -12.04
CA GLY A 9 -46.13 6.14 -10.79
C GLY A 9 -44.64 5.96 -10.51
N VAL A 10 -43.85 5.53 -11.50
CA VAL A 10 -42.39 5.43 -11.36
C VAL A 10 -41.79 6.82 -11.60
N CYS A 11 -41.14 7.37 -10.59
CA CYS A 11 -40.37 8.60 -10.72
C CYS A 11 -39.33 8.46 -11.85
N ARG A 12 -39.40 9.32 -12.86
CA ARG A 12 -38.47 9.30 -14.01
C ARG A 12 -37.00 9.31 -13.57
N LEU A 13 -36.69 10.02 -12.48
CA LEU A 13 -35.35 10.09 -11.90
C LEU A 13 -34.84 8.72 -11.43
N ASP A 14 -35.71 7.93 -10.80
CA ASP A 14 -35.35 6.61 -10.26
C ASP A 14 -35.09 5.64 -11.41
N PHE A 15 -35.95 5.65 -12.43
CA PHE A 15 -35.73 4.86 -13.63
C PHE A 15 -34.40 5.21 -14.32
N HIS A 16 -34.11 6.50 -14.55
CA HIS A 16 -32.83 6.91 -15.15
C HIS A 16 -31.63 6.57 -14.26
N THR A 17 -31.80 6.60 -12.95
CA THR A 17 -30.77 6.21 -11.99
C THR A 17 -30.51 4.72 -12.03
N SER A 18 -31.55 3.88 -12.03
CA SER A 18 -31.44 2.43 -12.16
C SER A 18 -30.79 2.03 -13.50
N VAL A 19 -31.23 2.61 -14.62
CA VAL A 19 -30.63 2.34 -15.94
C VAL A 19 -29.16 2.74 -15.97
N ARG A 20 -28.80 3.90 -15.39
CA ARG A 20 -27.40 4.35 -15.30
C ARG A 20 -26.57 3.39 -14.45
N GLU A 21 -27.08 2.94 -13.32
CA GLU A 21 -26.38 2.00 -12.42
C GLU A 21 -26.17 0.65 -13.11
N GLU A 22 -27.17 0.12 -13.80
CA GLU A 22 -27.03 -1.14 -14.56
C GLU A 22 -26.03 -1.01 -15.72
N LEU A 23 -26.08 0.11 -16.46
CA LEU A 23 -25.09 0.39 -17.50
C LEU A 23 -23.67 0.52 -16.93
N LYS A 24 -23.53 1.15 -15.76
CA LYS A 24 -22.24 1.27 -15.06
C LYS A 24 -21.71 -0.10 -14.68
N GLU A 25 -22.53 -0.96 -14.09
CA GLU A 25 -22.14 -2.32 -13.70
C GLU A 25 -21.72 -3.17 -14.90
N ARG A 26 -22.52 -3.15 -15.98
CA ARG A 26 -22.16 -3.84 -17.23
C ARG A 26 -20.85 -3.34 -17.82
N LEU A 27 -20.62 -2.03 -17.78
CA LEU A 27 -19.37 -1.43 -18.26
C LEU A 27 -18.17 -1.86 -17.41
N LEU A 28 -18.31 -1.88 -16.09
CA LEU A 28 -17.27 -2.38 -15.18
C LEU A 28 -16.93 -3.85 -15.46
N GLN A 29 -17.95 -4.69 -15.64
CA GLN A 29 -17.75 -6.10 -16.00
C GLN A 29 -17.05 -6.25 -17.35
N GLN A 30 -17.40 -5.43 -18.34
CA GLN A 30 -16.72 -5.43 -19.65
C GLN A 30 -15.24 -5.02 -19.52
N ILE A 31 -14.94 -4.00 -18.71
CA ILE A 31 -13.56 -3.56 -18.46
C ILE A 31 -12.76 -4.67 -17.77
N GLU A 32 -13.34 -5.34 -16.77
CA GLU A 32 -12.67 -6.46 -16.09
C GLU A 32 -12.42 -7.65 -17.03
N ASN A 33 -13.39 -7.95 -17.90
CA ASN A 33 -13.22 -8.98 -18.94
C ASN A 33 -12.16 -8.59 -19.98
N LEU A 34 -12.08 -7.30 -20.35
CA LEU A 34 -11.02 -6.77 -21.21
C LEU A 34 -9.65 -6.81 -20.52
N GLY A 35 -9.59 -6.62 -19.20
CA GLY A 35 -8.37 -6.76 -18.39
C GLY A 35 -7.79 -8.18 -18.42
N LYS A 36 -8.65 -9.20 -18.53
CA LYS A 36 -8.24 -10.61 -18.66
C LYS A 36 -7.77 -10.98 -20.07
N GLN A 37 -8.12 -10.19 -21.09
CA GLN A 37 -7.59 -10.39 -22.44
C GLN A 37 -6.16 -9.86 -22.52
N GLU A 38 -5.28 -10.55 -23.24
CA GLU A 38 -3.89 -10.12 -23.44
C GLU A 38 -3.69 -9.68 -24.90
N GLY A 39 -2.98 -8.55 -25.10
CA GLY A 39 -2.60 -8.08 -26.44
C GLY A 39 -2.68 -6.57 -26.63
N ARG A 40 -1.95 -6.06 -27.62
CA ARG A 40 -1.82 -4.63 -27.96
C ARG A 40 -3.16 -3.96 -28.29
N GLU A 41 -4.13 -4.71 -28.78
CA GLU A 41 -5.47 -4.18 -29.06
C GLU A 41 -6.22 -3.78 -27.78
N LYS A 42 -5.97 -4.45 -26.65
CA LYS A 42 -6.60 -4.13 -25.37
C LYS A 42 -6.18 -2.75 -24.90
N GLU A 43 -4.89 -2.45 -24.99
CA GLU A 43 -4.32 -1.17 -24.55
C GLU A 43 -4.88 -0.03 -25.40
N LYS A 44 -5.01 -0.25 -26.70
CA LYS A 44 -5.61 0.73 -27.61
C LYS A 44 -7.07 1.00 -27.24
N LYS A 45 -7.87 -0.04 -27.02
CA LYS A 45 -9.28 0.09 -26.60
C LYS A 45 -9.41 0.76 -25.23
N LEU A 46 -8.60 0.38 -24.25
CA LEU A 46 -8.58 0.98 -22.92
C LEU A 46 -8.20 2.46 -22.97
N LYS A 47 -7.21 2.82 -23.80
CA LYS A 47 -6.81 4.21 -24.02
C LYS A 47 -7.91 5.04 -24.68
N GLU A 48 -8.58 4.51 -25.70
CA GLU A 48 -9.73 5.18 -26.33
C GLU A 48 -10.91 5.35 -25.34
N MET A 49 -11.18 4.34 -24.51
CA MET A 49 -12.20 4.40 -23.46
C MET A 49 -11.83 5.41 -22.37
N LEU A 50 -10.56 5.45 -21.96
CA LEU A 50 -10.07 6.44 -21.00
C LEU A 50 -10.25 7.85 -21.56
N GLN A 51 -9.86 8.09 -22.81
CA GLN A 51 -10.00 9.42 -23.43
C GLN A 51 -11.46 9.92 -23.44
N LYS A 52 -12.44 9.02 -23.64
CA LYS A 52 -13.86 9.36 -23.64
C LYS A 52 -14.44 9.51 -22.22
N SER A 53 -13.98 8.70 -21.27
CA SER A 53 -14.52 8.66 -19.90
C SER A 53 -13.88 9.67 -18.95
N PHE A 54 -12.62 10.06 -19.22
CA PHE A 54 -11.85 10.95 -18.36
C PHE A 54 -12.48 12.34 -18.13
N PRO A 55 -13.08 13.01 -19.14
CA PRO A 55 -13.79 14.27 -18.90
C PRO A 55 -14.91 14.15 -17.86
N VAL A 56 -15.45 12.94 -17.68
CA VAL A 56 -16.58 12.63 -16.79
C VAL A 56 -16.11 12.27 -15.37
N ILE A 57 -14.80 12.25 -15.09
CA ILE A 57 -14.23 11.89 -13.78
C ILE A 57 -14.72 12.79 -12.63
N LYS A 58 -15.16 14.02 -12.93
CA LYS A 58 -15.74 14.93 -11.94
C LYS A 58 -17.05 14.40 -11.35
N VAL A 59 -17.78 13.59 -12.13
CA VAL A 59 -19.08 13.03 -11.73
C VAL A 59 -18.86 11.78 -10.85
N PRO A 60 -19.24 11.80 -9.57
CA PRO A 60 -18.96 10.72 -8.62
C PRO A 60 -19.54 9.36 -9.04
N ALA A 61 -20.72 9.35 -9.68
CA ALA A 61 -21.36 8.11 -10.13
C ALA A 61 -20.54 7.35 -11.18
N LEU A 62 -19.71 8.03 -11.96
CA LEU A 62 -18.91 7.43 -13.05
C LEU A 62 -17.42 7.28 -12.71
N ARG A 63 -16.98 7.79 -11.54
CA ARG A 63 -15.60 7.59 -11.05
C ARG A 63 -15.18 6.12 -11.00
N PRO A 64 -16.00 5.17 -10.51
CA PRO A 64 -15.58 3.77 -10.42
C PRO A 64 -15.17 3.19 -11.78
N VAL A 65 -15.81 3.65 -12.87
CA VAL A 65 -15.47 3.22 -14.23
C VAL A 65 -14.07 3.67 -14.61
N VAL A 66 -13.75 4.94 -14.39
CA VAL A 66 -12.41 5.49 -14.71
C VAL A 66 -11.34 4.81 -13.85
N MET A 67 -11.62 4.58 -12.56
CA MET A 67 -10.70 3.88 -11.66
C MET A 67 -10.45 2.44 -12.11
N CYS A 68 -11.50 1.72 -12.53
CA CYS A 68 -11.37 0.36 -13.06
C CYS A 68 -10.58 0.31 -14.38
N ILE A 69 -10.76 1.30 -15.27
CA ILE A 69 -9.95 1.40 -16.50
C ILE A 69 -8.48 1.61 -16.14
N LEU A 70 -8.18 2.56 -15.26
CA LEU A 70 -6.82 2.87 -14.84
C LEU A 70 -6.13 1.68 -14.15
N LYS A 71 -6.87 0.88 -13.37
CA LYS A 71 -6.35 -0.35 -12.75
C LYS A 71 -5.88 -1.38 -13.77
N ASN A 72 -6.59 -1.51 -14.89
CA ASN A 72 -6.27 -2.49 -15.95
C ASN A 72 -5.29 -1.95 -16.99
N MET A 73 -4.78 -0.72 -16.83
CA MET A 73 -3.82 -0.11 -17.74
C MET A 73 -2.40 -0.22 -17.21
N ASP A 74 -1.51 -0.79 -18.02
CA ASP A 74 -0.10 -0.96 -17.67
C ASP A 74 0.68 0.37 -17.68
N HIS A 75 0.31 1.29 -18.59
CA HIS A 75 0.90 2.63 -18.70
C HIS A 75 -0.17 3.70 -18.92
N VAL A 76 -0.19 4.71 -18.04
CA VAL A 76 -1.10 5.86 -18.11
C VAL A 76 -0.32 7.10 -18.50
N GLU A 77 -0.86 7.89 -19.43
CA GLU A 77 -0.21 9.11 -19.89
C GLU A 77 -0.09 10.17 -18.77
N GLU A 78 1.05 10.85 -18.74
CA GLU A 78 1.38 11.88 -17.74
C GLU A 78 0.32 12.98 -17.60
N LYS A 79 -0.38 13.32 -18.71
CA LYS A 79 -1.45 14.33 -18.73
C LYS A 79 -2.58 13.97 -17.75
N TYR A 80 -2.95 12.70 -17.67
CA TYR A 80 -4.00 12.21 -16.78
C TYR A 80 -3.50 12.12 -15.34
N LEU A 81 -2.23 11.73 -15.14
CA LEU A 81 -1.59 11.67 -13.82
C LEU A 81 -1.55 13.04 -13.14
N LYS A 82 -1.16 14.10 -13.86
CA LYS A 82 -1.17 15.48 -13.33
C LYS A 82 -2.56 15.92 -12.86
N GLN A 83 -3.61 15.57 -13.61
CA GLN A 83 -4.99 15.91 -13.21
C GLN A 83 -5.49 15.12 -12.01
N LEU A 84 -5.04 13.87 -11.86
CA LEU A 84 -5.31 13.04 -10.67
C LEU A 84 -4.62 13.62 -9.43
N VAL A 85 -3.36 14.04 -9.55
CA VAL A 85 -2.58 14.66 -8.46
C VAL A 85 -3.21 15.97 -7.99
N ASN A 86 -3.70 16.80 -8.91
CA ASN A 86 -4.35 18.07 -8.56
C ASN A 86 -5.62 17.90 -7.69
N ASN A 87 -6.24 16.71 -7.68
CA ASN A 87 -7.47 16.44 -6.94
C ASN A 87 -7.23 15.39 -5.84
N LYS A 88 -7.10 15.85 -4.59
CA LYS A 88 -6.82 14.98 -3.43
C LYS A 88 -7.88 13.88 -3.20
N THR A 89 -9.15 14.12 -3.56
CA THR A 89 -10.21 13.12 -3.45
C THR A 89 -10.01 11.96 -4.43
N LEU A 90 -9.72 12.27 -5.69
CA LEU A 90 -9.42 11.28 -6.72
C LEU A 90 -8.16 10.50 -6.36
N TYR A 91 -7.11 11.18 -5.90
CA TYR A 91 -5.88 10.53 -5.46
C TYR A 91 -6.10 9.47 -4.37
N LYS A 92 -7.01 9.74 -3.41
CA LYS A 92 -7.32 8.78 -2.34
C LYS A 92 -8.06 7.55 -2.86
N GLU A 93 -9.03 7.75 -3.75
CA GLU A 93 -9.86 6.70 -4.36
C GLU A 93 -9.08 5.83 -5.36
N CYS A 94 -7.90 6.26 -5.83
CA CYS A 94 -7.06 5.48 -6.71
C CYS A 94 -6.53 4.19 -6.06
N ASP A 95 -6.57 3.10 -6.83
CA ASP A 95 -5.92 1.84 -6.49
C ASP A 95 -4.40 2.00 -6.38
N VAL A 96 -3.77 1.09 -5.63
CA VAL A 96 -2.31 1.10 -5.40
C VAL A 96 -1.51 0.98 -6.70
N GLN A 97 -2.03 0.28 -7.72
CA GLN A 97 -1.43 0.19 -9.05
C GLN A 97 -1.30 1.56 -9.73
N VAL A 98 -2.36 2.36 -9.69
CA VAL A 98 -2.36 3.72 -10.25
C VAL A 98 -1.46 4.62 -9.42
N LYS A 99 -1.49 4.51 -8.08
CA LYS A 99 -0.59 5.26 -7.19
C LYS A 99 0.88 4.98 -7.48
N ARG A 100 1.25 3.72 -7.79
CA ARG A 100 2.62 3.36 -8.19
C ARG A 100 3.08 4.07 -9.45
N GLN A 101 2.20 4.23 -10.44
CA GLN A 101 2.51 5.00 -11.65
C GLN A 101 2.68 6.49 -11.33
N ILE A 102 1.80 7.04 -10.48
CA ILE A 102 1.92 8.43 -10.00
C ILE A 102 3.25 8.64 -9.27
N TRP A 103 3.64 7.70 -8.39
CA TRP A 103 4.87 7.79 -7.61
C TRP A 103 6.16 7.68 -8.44
N GLN A 104 6.12 6.97 -9.57
CA GLN A 104 7.24 6.93 -10.51
C GLN A 104 7.50 8.29 -11.15
N GLU A 105 6.45 8.97 -11.58
CA GLU A 105 6.53 10.29 -12.22
C GLU A 105 6.71 11.43 -11.19
N HIS A 106 6.09 11.32 -10.03
CA HIS A 106 6.07 12.34 -8.97
C HIS A 106 6.68 11.80 -7.66
N GLN A 107 8.00 11.72 -7.61
CA GLN A 107 8.77 11.14 -6.49
C GLN A 107 8.53 11.84 -5.14
N SER A 108 8.23 13.15 -5.13
CA SER A 108 7.95 13.90 -3.89
C SER A 108 6.73 13.37 -3.14
N LEU A 109 5.66 13.04 -3.87
CA LEU A 109 4.43 12.48 -3.29
C LEU A 109 4.65 11.10 -2.69
N PHE A 110 5.57 10.33 -3.26
CA PHE A 110 5.95 9.04 -2.70
C PHE A 110 6.69 9.21 -1.38
N GLY A 111 7.62 10.17 -1.32
CA GLY A 111 8.31 10.53 -0.08
C GLY A 111 7.33 10.89 1.03
N ASP A 112 6.35 11.76 0.76
CA ASP A 112 5.35 12.20 1.73
C ASP A 112 4.51 11.05 2.32
N GLU A 113 4.23 10.01 1.54
CA GLU A 113 3.50 8.82 1.99
C GLU A 113 4.41 7.80 2.71
N VAL A 114 5.68 7.69 2.32
CA VAL A 114 6.63 6.72 2.89
C VAL A 114 7.28 7.22 4.18
N LEU A 115 7.60 8.50 4.29
CA LEU A 115 8.19 9.13 5.48
C LEU A 115 7.41 8.86 6.80
N PRO A 116 6.07 9.02 6.86
CA PRO A 116 5.32 8.71 8.07
C PRO A 116 5.37 7.23 8.43
N LEU A 117 5.40 6.33 7.43
CA LEU A 117 5.56 4.89 7.65
C LEU A 117 6.93 4.58 8.26
N LEU A 118 8.01 5.14 7.70
CA LEU A 118 9.37 4.96 8.24
C LEU A 118 9.48 5.50 9.68
N SER A 119 8.85 6.63 9.95
CA SER A 119 8.81 7.24 11.29
C SER A 119 8.03 6.37 12.28
N GLN A 120 6.89 5.83 11.85
CA GLN A 120 6.09 4.90 12.64
C GLN A 120 6.88 3.63 12.95
N TYR A 121 7.57 3.04 11.96
CA TYR A 121 8.39 1.85 12.16
C TYR A 121 9.45 2.07 13.24
N ILE A 122 10.13 3.21 13.23
CA ILE A 122 11.14 3.51 14.25
C ILE A 122 10.52 3.65 15.62
N ARG A 123 9.41 4.38 15.72
CA ARG A 123 8.70 4.54 16.99
C ARG A 123 8.28 3.19 17.56
N GLU A 124 7.73 2.30 16.73
CA GLU A 124 7.35 0.94 17.15
C GLU A 124 8.56 0.12 17.61
N LYS A 125 9.71 0.23 16.93
CA LYS A 125 10.95 -0.45 17.35
C LYS A 125 11.51 0.11 18.64
N GLU A 126 11.55 1.43 18.80
CA GLU A 126 12.01 2.07 20.03
C GLU A 126 11.09 1.73 21.21
N GLU A 127 9.77 1.81 21.03
CA GLU A 127 8.80 1.42 22.07
C GLU A 127 8.94 -0.05 22.49
N ALA A 128 9.17 -0.96 21.53
CA ALA A 128 9.45 -2.36 21.81
C ALA A 128 10.77 -2.58 22.58
N LEU A 129 11.77 -1.69 22.42
CA LEU A 129 12.99 -1.71 23.24
C LEU A 129 12.73 -1.24 24.68
N TRP A 130 11.87 -0.24 24.86
CA TRP A 130 11.60 0.36 26.17
C TRP A 130 10.56 -0.40 27.00
N SER A 131 9.68 -1.16 26.35
CA SER A 131 8.61 -1.93 27.03
C SER A 131 9.14 -2.99 28.02
N PRO A 132 10.17 -3.82 27.70
CA PRO A 132 10.79 -4.73 28.66
C PRO A 132 11.61 -4.03 29.76
N LEU A 133 12.06 -2.79 29.52
CA LEU A 133 12.83 -2.02 30.50
C LEU A 133 11.91 -1.33 31.53
N ALA A 134 10.69 -0.96 31.13
CA ALA A 134 9.67 -0.40 32.01
C ALA A 134 9.11 -1.44 33.01
N SER A 135 9.00 -2.70 32.60
CA SER A 135 8.59 -3.80 33.49
C SER A 135 9.70 -4.26 34.44
N SER A 136 10.97 -4.01 34.12
CA SER A 136 12.11 -4.37 34.99
C SER A 136 12.57 -3.23 35.92
N SER A 137 12.08 -2.01 35.75
CA SER A 137 12.40 -0.86 36.61
C SER A 137 11.39 -0.61 37.74
N SER A 138 10.30 -1.38 37.81
CA SER A 138 9.31 -1.32 38.90
C SER A 138 9.53 -2.35 40.02
N SER A 139 10.52 -3.23 39.91
CA SER A 139 10.94 -4.14 41.00
C SER A 139 12.17 -3.61 41.73
N ALA A 140 12.06 -2.42 42.32
CA ALA A 140 12.99 -1.94 43.34
C ALA A 140 12.28 -1.94 44.70
N SER A 141 12.08 -3.12 45.29
CA SER A 141 11.99 -3.27 46.74
C SER A 141 12.12 -4.73 47.19
N SER A 142 12.83 -4.88 48.31
CA SER A 142 12.98 -6.04 49.21
C SER A 142 13.86 -7.24 48.81
N SER A 143 15.07 -7.19 49.39
CA SER A 143 15.63 -8.17 50.34
C SER A 143 16.30 -9.47 49.84
N SER A 144 17.64 -9.45 49.98
CA SER A 144 18.52 -10.38 50.72
C SER A 144 18.49 -11.91 50.52
N SER A 145 19.73 -12.40 50.36
CA SER A 145 20.38 -13.58 50.97
C SER A 145 20.26 -15.00 50.37
N SER A 146 21.46 -15.50 50.03
CA SER A 146 22.06 -16.81 50.33
C SER A 146 21.64 -18.11 49.64
N SER A 147 22.66 -18.71 49.01
CA SER A 147 23.09 -20.12 49.01
C SER A 147 22.25 -21.22 48.37
N SER A 148 22.88 -21.81 47.34
CA SER A 148 23.04 -23.25 47.04
C SER A 148 21.84 -24.11 46.65
N SER A 149 22.17 -25.00 45.71
CA SER A 149 21.60 -26.32 45.39
C SER A 149 20.68 -26.39 44.17
N ALA A 150 20.95 -27.46 43.42
CA ALA A 150 20.38 -27.80 42.13
C ALA A 150 18.88 -28.09 42.22
N ALA A 151 18.12 -27.48 41.32
CA ALA A 151 16.83 -27.98 40.88
C ALA A 151 16.66 -27.62 39.41
N VAL A 152 16.60 -28.65 38.57
CA VAL A 152 16.22 -28.56 37.17
C VAL A 152 14.75 -28.16 37.12
N GLY A 153 14.46 -26.95 36.65
CA GLY A 153 13.10 -26.44 36.56
C GLY A 153 13.03 -25.09 35.85
N ALA A 154 12.43 -25.11 34.66
CA ALA A 154 11.80 -23.98 33.97
C ALA A 154 12.54 -22.62 34.02
N GLY A 155 13.52 -22.44 33.11
CA GLY A 155 14.06 -21.13 32.76
C GLY A 155 13.04 -20.32 31.96
N GLY A 156 12.13 -19.64 32.67
CA GLY A 156 11.24 -18.63 32.14
C GLY A 156 11.95 -17.28 32.01
N GLU A 157 11.83 -16.71 30.80
CA GLU A 157 11.82 -15.28 30.51
C GLU A 157 13.16 -14.51 30.41
N ALA A 158 14.05 -15.01 29.55
CA ALA A 158 14.81 -14.14 28.64
C ALA A 158 14.02 -13.88 27.32
N SER A 159 12.69 -13.78 27.42
CA SER A 159 11.77 -13.67 26.30
C SER A 159 11.54 -12.21 25.91
N SER A 160 12.22 -11.77 24.86
CA SER A 160 11.56 -11.13 23.68
C SER A 160 12.53 -10.32 22.81
N PHE A 161 13.76 -10.03 23.28
CA PHE A 161 14.65 -9.15 22.52
C PHE A 161 15.36 -9.86 21.34
N PHE A 162 16.01 -11.00 21.59
CA PHE A 162 16.60 -11.84 20.53
C PHE A 162 15.61 -12.86 19.93
N GLY A 163 14.38 -12.89 20.44
CA GLY A 163 13.39 -13.93 20.15
C GLY A 163 12.32 -13.55 19.13
N SER A 164 12.31 -12.32 18.59
CA SER A 164 11.42 -12.05 17.46
C SER A 164 11.93 -12.86 16.26
N SER A 165 11.22 -13.96 15.98
CA SER A 165 11.58 -14.85 14.89
C SER A 165 11.76 -14.02 13.62
N PRO A 166 12.69 -14.40 12.72
CA PRO A 166 12.84 -13.71 11.43
C PRO A 166 11.50 -13.51 10.71
N LYS A 167 10.54 -14.43 10.91
CA LYS A 167 9.16 -14.33 10.43
C LYS A 167 8.32 -13.27 11.17
N GLN A 168 8.39 -13.19 12.50
CA GLN A 168 7.68 -12.18 13.30
C GLN A 168 8.13 -10.76 12.96
N ARG A 169 9.42 -10.56 12.68
CA ARG A 169 9.98 -9.25 12.26
C ARG A 169 9.49 -8.81 10.88
N ARG A 170 9.31 -9.77 9.94
CA ARG A 170 8.81 -9.52 8.57
C ARG A 170 7.28 -9.28 8.51
N GLN A 171 6.57 -9.45 9.62
CA GLN A 171 5.12 -9.27 9.71
C GLN A 171 4.70 -7.91 10.29
N GLY A 172 5.64 -6.98 10.49
CA GLY A 172 5.31 -5.62 10.89
C GLY A 172 4.34 -4.97 9.90
N ALA A 173 3.23 -4.42 10.41
CA ALA A 173 2.19 -3.81 9.58
C ALA A 173 2.75 -2.74 8.63
N VAL A 174 3.74 -1.98 9.11
CA VAL A 174 4.45 -0.96 8.32
C VAL A 174 5.25 -1.57 7.17
N LEU A 175 5.94 -2.69 7.40
CA LEU A 175 6.72 -3.36 6.36
C LEU A 175 5.79 -3.93 5.28
N GLN A 176 4.69 -4.56 5.68
CA GLN A 176 3.68 -5.05 4.73
C GLN A 176 3.06 -3.92 3.92
N GLN A 177 2.77 -2.78 4.55
CA GLN A 177 2.23 -1.62 3.84
C GLN A 177 3.25 -1.05 2.84
N LEU A 178 4.52 -0.91 3.21
CA LEU A 178 5.59 -0.52 2.29
C LEU A 178 5.74 -1.51 1.14
N LEU A 179 5.63 -2.82 1.41
CA LEU A 179 5.70 -3.87 0.41
C LEU A 179 4.52 -3.81 -0.57
N VAL A 180 3.31 -3.55 -0.06
CA VAL A 180 2.10 -3.32 -0.86
C VAL A 180 2.18 -2.02 -1.65
N MET A 181 2.94 -1.01 -1.21
CA MET A 181 3.19 0.21 -1.99
C MET A 181 4.23 -0.01 -3.09
N VAL A 182 5.34 -0.68 -2.79
CA VAL A 182 6.48 -0.88 -3.70
C VAL A 182 6.25 -2.02 -4.70
N GLY A 183 5.72 -3.17 -4.25
CA GLY A 183 5.48 -4.41 -5.01
C GLY A 183 6.56 -4.73 -6.04
N ARG A 184 6.18 -4.92 -7.31
CA ARG A 184 7.11 -5.33 -8.38
C ARG A 184 7.89 -4.20 -9.05
N ASN A 185 7.75 -2.96 -8.59
CA ASN A 185 8.40 -1.84 -9.26
C ASN A 185 9.79 -1.57 -8.68
N VAL A 186 10.83 -1.89 -9.46
CA VAL A 186 12.24 -1.73 -9.07
C VAL A 186 12.58 -0.27 -8.74
N VAL A 187 12.05 0.68 -9.52
CA VAL A 187 12.35 2.11 -9.35
C VAL A 187 11.83 2.62 -7.99
N LEU A 188 10.61 2.25 -7.61
CA LEU A 188 10.05 2.59 -6.30
C LEU A 188 10.85 1.95 -5.17
N TYR A 189 11.36 0.73 -5.36
CA TYR A 189 12.22 0.07 -4.39
C TYR A 189 13.54 0.82 -4.18
N ASP A 190 14.22 1.18 -5.27
CA ASP A 190 15.47 1.96 -5.22
C ASP A 190 15.26 3.31 -4.52
N MET A 191 14.13 3.97 -4.79
CA MET A 191 13.75 5.20 -4.09
C MET A 191 13.60 4.99 -2.58
N VAL A 192 12.89 3.93 -2.14
CA VAL A 192 12.79 3.61 -0.70
C VAL A 192 14.16 3.36 -0.09
N LEU A 193 15.03 2.62 -0.78
CA LEU A 193 16.41 2.37 -0.34
C LEU A 193 17.22 3.65 -0.21
N GLN A 194 17.03 4.60 -1.14
CA GLN A 194 17.68 5.90 -1.11
C GLN A 194 17.16 6.76 0.05
N PHE A 195 15.86 6.73 0.35
CA PHE A 195 15.29 7.39 1.52
C PHE A 195 15.84 6.80 2.82
N VAL A 196 15.83 5.47 2.96
CA VAL A 196 16.39 4.77 4.13
C VAL A 196 17.87 5.13 4.32
N ARG A 197 18.67 5.16 3.25
CA ARG A 197 20.08 5.59 3.29
C ARG A 197 20.22 7.04 3.76
N THR A 198 19.42 7.95 3.21
CA THR A 198 19.46 9.38 3.54
C THR A 198 19.06 9.62 4.99
N LEU A 199 18.01 8.96 5.47
CA LEU A 199 17.55 9.04 6.85
C LEU A 199 18.56 8.43 7.82
N PHE A 200 19.21 7.32 7.46
CA PHE A 200 20.31 6.76 8.25
C PHE A 200 21.47 7.75 8.39
N LEU A 201 21.92 8.36 7.30
CA LEU A 201 23.02 9.34 7.35
C LEU A 201 22.67 10.56 8.21
N ARG A 202 21.40 10.98 8.23
CA ARG A 202 20.92 12.12 9.01
C ARG A 202 20.72 11.80 10.50
N THR A 203 20.08 10.67 10.81
CA THR A 203 19.66 10.32 12.18
C THR A 203 20.66 9.43 12.91
N ARG A 204 21.51 8.71 12.17
CA ARG A 204 22.38 7.62 12.65
C ARG A 204 21.65 6.51 13.40
N ASN A 205 20.34 6.37 13.19
CA ASN A 205 19.56 5.32 13.84
C ASN A 205 19.76 3.97 13.10
N VAL A 206 20.30 2.97 13.81
CA VAL A 206 20.66 1.66 13.26
C VAL A 206 19.43 0.85 12.80
N HIS A 207 18.22 1.16 13.30
CA HIS A 207 16.98 0.49 12.89
C HIS A 207 16.68 0.66 11.40
N TYR A 208 17.17 1.72 10.75
CA TYR A 208 17.09 1.87 9.30
C TYR A 208 17.90 0.80 8.55
N CYS A 209 19.04 0.36 9.09
CA CYS A 209 19.83 -0.73 8.51
C CYS A 209 19.09 -2.06 8.65
N THR A 210 18.44 -2.29 9.79
CA THR A 210 17.58 -3.47 9.99
C THR A 210 16.43 -3.48 9.01
N LEU A 211 15.75 -2.33 8.83
CA LEU A 211 14.65 -2.19 7.88
C LEU A 211 15.09 -2.49 6.43
N ARG A 212 16.28 -2.04 6.02
CA ARG A 212 16.83 -2.33 4.68
C ARG A 212 16.95 -3.84 4.44
N VAL A 213 17.46 -4.58 5.41
CA VAL A 213 17.60 -6.05 5.30
C VAL A 213 16.24 -6.73 5.38
N GLU A 214 15.35 -6.28 6.27
CA GLU A 214 13.97 -6.82 6.36
C GLU A 214 13.20 -6.63 5.06
N LEU A 215 13.31 -5.47 4.41
CA LEU A 215 12.68 -5.17 3.13
C LEU A 215 13.22 -6.05 1.99
N LEU A 216 14.55 -6.20 1.91
CA LEU A 216 15.19 -7.08 0.92
C LEU A 216 14.71 -8.53 1.08
N MET A 217 14.69 -9.04 2.32
CA MET A 217 14.25 -10.40 2.61
C MET A 217 12.76 -10.60 2.32
N ALA A 218 11.91 -9.64 2.66
CA ALA A 218 10.46 -9.72 2.41
C ALA A 218 10.13 -9.68 0.91
N LEU A 219 10.91 -8.95 0.10
CA LEU A 219 10.76 -8.95 -1.36
C LEU A 219 11.19 -10.27 -1.99
N HIS A 220 12.27 -10.87 -1.49
CA HIS A 220 12.71 -12.19 -1.93
C HIS A 220 11.67 -13.27 -1.61
N ASP A 221 11.04 -13.21 -0.42
CA ASP A 221 9.97 -14.13 -0.02
C ASP A 221 8.69 -14.00 -0.91
N LEU A 222 8.50 -12.87 -1.59
CA LEU A 222 7.37 -12.63 -2.50
C LEU A 222 7.61 -13.08 -3.95
N GLU A 223 8.73 -13.77 -4.24
CA GLU A 223 9.06 -14.31 -5.57
C GLU A 223 9.01 -13.27 -6.70
N ILE A 224 9.36 -12.01 -6.42
CA ILE A 224 9.51 -10.98 -7.46
C ILE A 224 10.90 -11.15 -8.08
N GLN A 225 11.03 -12.11 -9.00
CA GLN A 225 12.30 -12.43 -9.65
C GLN A 225 12.92 -11.22 -10.41
N ASP A 226 12.11 -10.24 -10.82
CA ASP A 226 12.57 -9.03 -11.53
C ASP A 226 13.47 -8.10 -10.68
N ILE A 227 13.30 -8.07 -9.35
CA ILE A 227 14.13 -7.24 -8.45
C ILE A 227 15.39 -8.02 -8.01
N THR A 228 15.25 -9.34 -7.88
CA THR A 228 16.33 -10.23 -7.40
C THR A 228 17.44 -10.45 -8.44
N ALA A 229 17.17 -10.21 -9.72
CA ALA A 229 18.17 -10.37 -10.79
C ALA A 229 19.14 -9.18 -10.94
N VAL A 230 18.82 -8.03 -10.33
CA VAL A 230 19.60 -6.78 -10.45
C VAL A 230 20.48 -6.51 -9.20
N THR A 231 20.31 -7.30 -8.14
CA THR A 231 21.14 -7.21 -6.92
C THR A 231 22.22 -8.29 -6.92
#